data_AF-A0A9X6YD37-F1
#
_entry.id   AF-A0A9X6YD37-F1
#
_cell.length_a   1.000
_cell.length_b   1.000
_cell.length_c   1.000
_cell.angle_alpha   90.00
_cell.angle_beta   90.00
_cell.angle_gamma   90.00
#
_symmetry.space_group_name_H-M   'P 1'
#
loop_
_entity.id
_entity.type
_entity.pdbx_description
1 polymer ?
#
loop_
_entity_poly.entity_id
_entity_poly.type
_entity_poly.pdbx_seq_one_letter_code
_entity_poly.pdbx_strand_id
1 'polypeptide(L)'
;MVSFAEEQQSVNNKQSTSLQVQGNTDQLQTTTDEQALKSIEASFEEVDGRGGGTVDNRKVDSLQRSEGIHEETGTLTVPNNSNRTKRSLSPISPSTSSTINGVPFTEWIVPAGNDNIRPQNYMSPKYITIHETDNTSVGAGARNHAQYLYNQAVGNTDRAASWHFTVDDKEIYQHLPLNENGWHAGDGDGPGNRESIAIEIAVNSDGNYSKAVDNAKKLVAYLMKETGVPLNNIVKHQKWSGKICPANMINNGQWDVFVNSVEGYYNNLYQPKDDITGGWYEEAIRELNRRGIMIGEGNGVFAPNRAITRAEFAQLISKSLNLPAGDASFKDLNDANSTLRDGIKRTASAGIIQGRG
;
A
#
# COMPACT_ATOMS: atom_id res chain seq x y z
N MET A 1 -32.04 -72.45 4.72
CA MET A 1 -31.36 -71.97 5.93
C MET A 1 -29.98 -72.60 6.00
N VAL A 2 -28.94 -71.91 5.51
CA VAL A 2 -27.50 -72.19 5.74
C VAL A 2 -26.79 -70.86 5.47
N SER A 3 -26.43 -70.12 6.51
CA SER A 3 -25.07 -69.91 7.06
C SER A 3 -24.30 -68.77 6.39
N PHE A 4 -24.05 -67.72 7.16
CA PHE A 4 -23.13 -66.61 6.87
C PHE A 4 -21.69 -67.03 7.18
N ALA A 5 -20.74 -66.69 6.30
CA ALA A 5 -19.31 -66.58 6.60
C ALA A 5 -18.66 -65.57 5.63
N GLU A 6 -17.79 -64.72 6.19
CA GLU A 6 -16.87 -63.77 5.56
C GLU A 6 -15.83 -64.52 4.66
N GLU A 7 -15.03 -63.95 3.74
CA GLU A 7 -14.19 -62.75 3.77
C GLU A 7 -13.50 -62.52 2.38
N GLN A 8 -13.02 -61.29 2.13
CA GLN A 8 -11.92 -60.82 1.24
C GLN A 8 -12.03 -60.70 -0.31
N GLN A 9 -11.93 -59.42 -0.75
CA GLN A 9 -10.96 -58.82 -1.72
C GLN A 9 -11.33 -58.34 -3.15
N SER A 10 -11.02 -57.04 -3.34
CA SER A 10 -10.47 -56.35 -4.55
C SER A 10 -11.50 -55.87 -5.62
N VAL A 11 -11.40 -54.73 -6.33
CA VAL A 11 -10.40 -53.68 -6.58
C VAL A 11 -11.14 -52.35 -6.92
N ASN A 12 -10.56 -51.22 -6.49
CA ASN A 12 -10.89 -49.85 -6.90
C ASN A 12 -10.79 -49.60 -8.41
N ASN A 13 -11.80 -48.98 -9.03
CA ASN A 13 -11.58 -48.21 -10.26
C ASN A 13 -12.38 -46.89 -10.22
N LYS A 14 -11.78 -45.83 -9.67
CA LYS A 14 -12.17 -44.45 -9.92
C LYS A 14 -11.06 -43.80 -10.74
N GLN A 15 -11.28 -43.67 -12.04
CA GLN A 15 -10.46 -42.85 -12.92
C GLN A 15 -10.64 -41.36 -12.57
N SER A 16 -9.50 -40.68 -12.63
CA SER A 16 -9.24 -39.28 -12.29
C SER A 16 -9.87 -38.30 -13.30
N THR A 17 -10.65 -37.33 -12.81
CA THR A 17 -11.22 -36.22 -13.60
C THR A 17 -10.78 -34.83 -13.12
N SER A 18 -9.77 -34.72 -12.25
CA SER A 18 -9.40 -33.43 -11.61
C SER A 18 -8.24 -32.67 -12.25
N LEU A 19 -7.57 -33.18 -13.29
CA LEU A 19 -6.37 -32.52 -13.87
C LEU A 19 -6.62 -31.72 -15.15
N GLN A 20 -7.70 -31.96 -15.90
CA GLN A 20 -7.95 -31.25 -17.17
C GLN A 20 -8.69 -29.92 -17.00
N VAL A 21 -9.51 -29.77 -15.96
CA VAL A 21 -10.27 -28.52 -15.72
C VAL A 21 -9.34 -27.37 -15.31
N GLN A 22 -8.35 -27.66 -14.46
CA GLN A 22 -7.42 -26.65 -13.94
C GLN A 22 -6.42 -26.15 -15.00
N GLY A 23 -5.95 -27.05 -15.87
CA GLY A 23 -5.10 -26.67 -17.01
C GLY A 23 -5.81 -25.79 -18.04
N ASN A 24 -7.12 -25.98 -18.23
CA ASN A 24 -7.92 -25.16 -19.15
C ASN A 24 -8.24 -23.78 -18.57
N THR A 25 -8.49 -23.66 -17.27
CA THR A 25 -8.73 -22.38 -16.60
C THR A 25 -7.46 -21.53 -16.54
N ASP A 26 -6.30 -22.14 -16.27
CA ASP A 26 -5.02 -21.41 -16.24
C ASP A 26 -4.65 -20.90 -17.64
N GLN A 27 -4.84 -21.71 -18.69
CA GLN A 27 -4.61 -21.24 -20.06
C GLN A 27 -5.58 -20.13 -20.46
N LEU A 28 -6.88 -20.26 -20.14
CA LEU A 28 -7.86 -19.22 -20.45
C LEU A 28 -7.52 -17.90 -19.74
N GLN A 29 -7.13 -17.96 -18.45
CA GLN A 29 -6.72 -16.79 -17.67
C GLN A 29 -5.44 -16.14 -18.24
N THR A 30 -4.45 -16.94 -18.66
CA THR A 30 -3.24 -16.39 -19.30
C THR A 30 -3.54 -15.70 -20.62
N THR A 31 -4.47 -16.23 -21.42
CA THR A 31 -4.88 -15.58 -22.69
C THR A 31 -5.64 -14.27 -22.45
N THR A 32 -6.45 -14.19 -21.39
CA THR A 32 -7.13 -12.94 -21.03
C THR A 32 -6.16 -11.90 -20.47
N ASP A 33 -5.17 -12.31 -19.68
CA ASP A 33 -4.15 -11.39 -19.15
C ASP A 33 -3.26 -10.82 -20.27
N GLU A 34 -2.86 -11.63 -21.25
CA GLU A 34 -2.12 -11.14 -22.42
C GLU A 34 -2.92 -10.14 -23.26
N GLN A 35 -4.23 -10.38 -23.44
CA GLN A 35 -5.12 -9.46 -24.14
C GLN A 35 -5.28 -8.15 -23.37
N ALA A 36 -5.44 -8.22 -22.05
CA ALA A 36 -5.51 -7.05 -21.19
C ALA A 36 -4.23 -6.23 -21.28
N LEU A 37 -3.05 -6.85 -21.16
CA LEU A 37 -1.76 -6.16 -21.27
C LEU A 37 -1.58 -5.46 -22.62
N LYS A 38 -1.96 -6.12 -23.73
CA LYS A 38 -1.93 -5.50 -25.06
C LYS A 38 -2.87 -4.30 -25.16
N SER A 39 -4.07 -4.40 -24.56
CA SER A 39 -5.01 -3.27 -24.54
C SER A 39 -4.49 -2.11 -23.70
N ILE A 40 -3.81 -2.39 -22.59
CA ILE A 40 -3.21 -1.38 -21.72
C ILE A 40 -2.08 -0.68 -22.48
N GLU A 41 -1.18 -1.43 -23.13
CA GLU A 41 -0.17 -0.84 -24.01
C GLU A 41 -0.82 0.10 -25.05
N ALA A 42 -1.84 -0.38 -25.76
CA ALA A 42 -2.53 0.39 -26.79
C ALA A 42 -3.20 1.67 -26.26
N SER A 43 -3.78 1.66 -25.04
CA SER A 43 -4.37 2.85 -24.42
C SER A 43 -3.37 3.97 -24.12
N PHE A 44 -2.09 3.66 -24.28
CA PHE A 44 -0.99 4.42 -23.78
C PHE A 44 0.03 4.77 -24.87
N GLU A 45 -0.02 4.14 -26.05
CA GLU A 45 0.92 4.35 -27.18
C GLU A 45 1.15 5.83 -27.55
N GLU A 46 0.13 6.70 -27.44
CA GLU A 46 0.22 8.12 -27.78
C GLU A 46 0.31 9.08 -26.57
N VAL A 47 0.43 8.54 -25.36
CA VAL A 47 0.41 9.34 -24.13
C VAL A 47 1.83 9.62 -23.63
N ASP A 48 2.27 10.87 -23.68
CA ASP A 48 3.50 11.34 -23.00
C ASP A 48 3.14 12.11 -21.71
N GLY A 49 3.45 11.50 -20.57
CA GLY A 49 3.24 12.06 -19.25
C GLY A 49 4.14 13.25 -18.90
N ARG A 50 5.22 13.51 -19.66
CA ARG A 50 6.00 14.75 -19.56
C ARG A 50 5.27 15.95 -20.16
N GLY A 51 4.40 15.76 -21.15
CA GLY A 51 3.83 16.86 -21.93
C GLY A 51 4.85 17.46 -22.92
N GLY A 52 4.37 17.92 -24.07
CA GLY A 52 5.18 18.42 -25.17
C GLY A 52 5.93 19.71 -24.84
N GLY A 53 7.08 19.56 -24.18
CA GLY A 53 8.11 20.58 -24.01
C GLY A 53 9.45 19.92 -24.33
N THR A 54 10.16 20.46 -25.31
CA THR A 54 11.50 20.00 -25.72
C THR A 54 12.39 19.78 -24.51
N VAL A 55 12.92 18.56 -24.36
CA VAL A 55 14.00 18.26 -23.44
C VAL A 55 15.23 19.07 -23.89
N ASP A 56 15.46 20.25 -23.30
CA ASP A 56 16.75 20.94 -23.44
C ASP A 56 17.74 20.22 -22.54
N ASN A 57 18.49 19.28 -23.12
CA ASN A 57 19.59 18.54 -22.51
C ASN A 57 20.80 19.42 -22.14
N ARG A 58 20.58 20.69 -21.79
CA ARG A 58 21.63 21.65 -21.41
C ARG A 58 21.22 22.45 -20.18
N LYS A 59 21.19 21.78 -19.03
CA LYS A 59 21.49 22.37 -17.72
C LYS A 59 21.72 21.29 -16.67
N VAL A 60 22.65 20.37 -16.96
CA VAL A 60 23.29 19.56 -15.93
C VAL A 60 24.58 20.26 -15.55
N ASP A 61 24.47 21.43 -14.93
CA ASP A 61 25.53 21.93 -14.05
C ASP A 61 25.08 23.16 -13.28
N SER A 62 25.52 23.24 -12.03
CA SER A 62 25.26 24.27 -11.03
C SER A 62 23.89 24.23 -10.35
N LEU A 63 23.82 23.53 -9.22
CA LEU A 63 23.41 24.15 -7.96
C LEU A 63 24.13 23.44 -6.81
N GLN A 64 25.07 24.18 -6.21
CA GLN A 64 25.87 23.77 -5.07
C GLN A 64 25.02 23.61 -3.82
N ARG A 65 25.38 22.58 -3.05
CA ARG A 65 25.21 22.38 -1.60
C ARG A 65 24.68 23.60 -0.83
N SER A 66 23.51 23.44 -0.23
CA SER A 66 23.22 24.03 1.07
C SER A 66 22.98 22.89 2.06
N GLU A 67 23.91 22.74 3.01
CA GLU A 67 23.71 21.89 4.18
C GLU A 67 22.51 22.43 4.97
N GLY A 68 21.45 21.62 5.05
CA GLY A 68 20.22 21.92 5.77
C GLY A 68 19.76 20.65 6.48
N ILE A 69 19.90 20.70 7.80
CA ILE A 69 19.45 19.78 8.85
C ILE A 69 18.38 18.77 8.39
N HIS A 70 18.78 17.50 8.33
CA HIS A 70 17.94 16.36 7.98
C HIS A 70 16.98 16.00 9.12
N GLU A 71 15.69 16.20 8.90
CA GLU A 71 14.65 15.39 9.54
C GLU A 71 14.28 14.25 8.58
N GLU A 72 14.55 13.01 9.00
CA GLU A 72 14.14 11.79 8.29
C GLU A 72 12.61 11.64 8.33
N THR A 73 11.91 12.03 7.27
CA THR A 73 10.58 11.51 6.99
C THR A 73 10.70 10.23 6.18
N GLY A 74 10.90 9.13 6.91
CA GLY A 74 10.28 7.83 6.70
C GLY A 74 10.36 7.19 5.31
N THR A 75 11.39 6.38 5.10
CA THR A 75 11.24 5.16 4.30
C THR A 75 10.30 4.22 5.07
N LEU A 76 9.23 3.72 4.46
CA LEU A 76 8.51 2.57 5.03
C LEU A 76 9.36 1.32 4.83
N THR A 77 10.28 1.04 5.76
CA THR A 77 10.99 -0.24 5.83
C THR A 77 10.49 -1.09 7.00
N VAL A 78 10.01 -2.30 6.69
CA VAL A 78 9.87 -3.40 7.66
C VAL A 78 11.26 -4.07 7.82
N PRO A 79 11.65 -4.58 9.02
CA PRO A 79 13.04 -4.89 9.35
C PRO A 79 13.64 -6.00 8.48
N ASN A 80 14.82 -5.75 7.93
CA ASN A 80 15.61 -6.70 7.16
C ASN A 80 16.38 -7.62 8.11
N ASN A 81 16.00 -8.90 8.21
CA ASN A 81 16.75 -9.90 8.96
C ASN A 81 17.93 -10.39 8.10
N SER A 82 19.11 -9.83 8.35
CA SER A 82 20.34 -10.21 7.66
C SER A 82 20.82 -11.59 8.10
N ASN A 83 20.58 -12.61 7.28
CA ASN A 83 21.47 -13.77 7.16
C ASN A 83 21.45 -14.32 5.73
N ARG A 84 22.43 -13.87 4.95
CA ARG A 84 22.64 -14.25 3.56
C ARG A 84 23.57 -15.46 3.50
N THR A 85 23.02 -16.65 3.34
CA THR A 85 23.75 -17.79 2.75
C THR A 85 23.04 -18.23 1.47
N LYS A 86 23.78 -18.20 0.37
CA LYS A 86 23.38 -18.59 -1.00
C LYS A 86 22.56 -19.89 -0.99
N ARG A 87 21.30 -19.83 -1.46
CA ARG A 87 20.59 -21.01 -1.98
C ARG A 87 19.51 -20.63 -2.99
N SER A 88 19.61 -21.30 -4.15
CA SER A 88 18.63 -21.62 -5.20
C SER A 88 17.35 -20.78 -5.33
N LEU A 89 17.17 -20.21 -6.54
CA LEU A 89 15.93 -19.62 -7.04
C LEU A 89 14.79 -20.64 -7.01
N SER A 90 13.78 -20.36 -6.19
CA SER A 90 12.41 -20.89 -6.26
C SER A 90 11.45 -19.72 -6.03
N PRO A 91 10.24 -19.72 -6.62
CA PRO A 91 9.38 -18.54 -6.63
C PRO A 91 8.90 -18.22 -5.21
N ILE A 92 9.21 -17.01 -4.75
CA ILE A 92 8.69 -16.49 -3.49
C ILE A 92 7.23 -16.09 -3.74
N SER A 93 6.29 -16.89 -3.25
CA SER A 93 4.89 -16.44 -3.09
C SER A 93 4.85 -15.34 -2.04
N PRO A 94 4.25 -14.15 -2.30
CA PRO A 94 4.17 -13.10 -1.28
C PRO A 94 3.19 -13.53 -0.19
N SER A 95 3.68 -13.78 1.02
CA SER A 95 2.86 -14.05 2.20
C SER A 95 2.76 -12.81 3.09
N THR A 96 1.75 -11.97 2.84
CA THR A 96 0.92 -11.22 3.83
C THR A 96 -0.04 -10.32 3.05
N SER A 97 -1.35 -10.61 3.08
CA SER A 97 -2.37 -9.76 2.47
C SER A 97 -2.57 -8.51 3.35
N SER A 98 -1.88 -7.42 3.03
CA SER A 98 -2.13 -6.11 3.60
C SER A 98 -3.42 -5.52 3.04
N THR A 99 -4.06 -4.63 3.80
CA THR A 99 -5.22 -3.87 3.32
C THR A 99 -5.07 -2.38 3.61
N ILE A 100 -5.62 -1.54 2.74
CA ILE A 100 -5.82 -0.10 2.96
C ILE A 100 -7.32 0.12 3.17
N ASN A 101 -7.72 0.49 4.39
CA ASN A 101 -9.12 0.75 4.74
C ASN A 101 -10.08 -0.37 4.31
N GLY A 102 -9.62 -1.63 4.45
CA GLY A 102 -10.38 -2.84 4.11
C GLY A 102 -10.32 -3.27 2.65
N VAL A 103 -9.52 -2.61 1.81
CA VAL A 103 -9.27 -3.00 0.41
C VAL A 103 -7.93 -3.74 0.34
N PRO A 104 -7.87 -4.96 -0.24
CA PRO A 104 -6.62 -5.66 -0.51
C PRO A 104 -5.58 -4.74 -1.18
N PHE A 105 -4.36 -4.76 -0.65
CA PHE A 105 -3.27 -3.90 -1.07
C PHE A 105 -2.02 -4.71 -1.35
N THR A 106 -1.42 -4.49 -2.52
CA THR A 106 -0.15 -5.07 -2.93
C THR A 106 0.82 -3.98 -3.34
N GLU A 107 2.01 -4.00 -2.73
CA GLU A 107 3.13 -3.20 -3.20
C GLU A 107 3.85 -3.96 -4.34
N TRP A 108 3.94 -3.35 -5.52
CA TRP A 108 4.68 -3.85 -6.68
C TRP A 108 5.48 -2.71 -7.32
N ILE A 109 6.45 -2.18 -6.56
CA ILE A 109 7.30 -1.09 -7.03
C ILE A 109 8.11 -1.52 -8.25
N VAL A 110 8.05 -0.71 -9.31
CA VAL A 110 8.83 -0.95 -10.52
C VAL A 110 10.33 -0.73 -10.26
N PRO A 111 11.23 -1.50 -10.90
CA PRO A 111 12.66 -1.35 -10.69
C PRO A 111 13.19 0.00 -11.19
N ALA A 112 14.28 0.46 -10.57
CA ALA A 112 15.05 1.60 -11.07
C ALA A 112 15.80 1.23 -12.36
N GLY A 113 16.12 2.23 -13.18
CA GLY A 113 16.96 2.09 -14.38
C GLY A 113 16.35 2.60 -15.68
N ASN A 114 15.04 2.87 -15.71
CA ASN A 114 14.37 3.51 -16.82
C ASN A 114 13.69 4.81 -16.36
N ASP A 115 14.31 5.96 -16.62
CA ASP A 115 13.83 7.28 -16.17
C ASP A 115 12.52 7.73 -16.84
N ASN A 116 12.11 7.06 -17.92
CA ASN A 116 10.80 7.28 -18.53
C ASN A 116 9.67 6.64 -17.71
N ILE A 117 9.98 5.64 -16.88
CA ILE A 117 8.98 4.95 -16.04
C ILE A 117 9.20 5.27 -14.56
N ARG A 118 10.45 5.25 -14.10
CA ARG A 118 10.82 5.57 -12.73
C ARG A 118 11.96 6.58 -12.72
N PRO A 119 11.65 7.88 -12.81
CA PRO A 119 12.66 8.95 -12.83
C PRO A 119 13.43 9.12 -11.52
N GLN A 120 12.91 8.60 -10.39
CA GLN A 120 13.53 8.68 -9.05
C GLN A 120 13.85 10.12 -8.57
N ASN A 121 13.21 11.16 -9.12
CA ASN A 121 13.34 12.47 -8.51
C ASN A 121 12.58 12.46 -7.19
N TYR A 122 13.23 12.99 -6.15
CA TYR A 122 12.58 13.17 -4.86
C TYR A 122 11.32 14.03 -4.99
N MET A 123 10.27 13.61 -4.29
CA MET A 123 8.99 14.28 -4.18
C MET A 123 8.58 14.36 -2.71
N SER A 124 8.09 15.53 -2.30
CA SER A 124 7.30 15.69 -1.07
C SER A 124 5.86 15.96 -1.50
N PRO A 125 4.93 15.01 -1.33
CA PRO A 125 3.57 15.15 -1.84
C PRO A 125 2.86 16.37 -1.27
N LYS A 126 2.37 17.25 -2.15
CA LYS A 126 1.47 18.36 -1.81
C LYS A 126 0.08 18.17 -2.38
N TYR A 127 -0.08 17.32 -3.39
CA TYR A 127 -1.34 17.04 -4.07
C TYR A 127 -1.58 15.54 -4.22
N ILE A 128 -2.83 15.16 -4.44
CA ILE A 128 -3.20 13.84 -4.95
C ILE A 128 -4.00 14.06 -6.23
N THR A 129 -3.53 13.47 -7.33
CA THR A 129 -4.13 13.59 -8.66
C THR A 129 -4.92 12.33 -9.01
N ILE A 130 -6.21 12.51 -9.26
CA ILE A 130 -7.11 11.43 -9.66
C ILE A 130 -7.17 11.33 -11.17
N HIS A 131 -7.07 10.10 -11.65
CA HIS A 131 -7.19 9.69 -13.05
C HIS A 131 -8.19 8.55 -13.22
N GLU A 132 -8.56 8.30 -14.46
CA GLU A 132 -9.21 7.07 -14.90
C GLU A 132 -8.42 6.49 -16.06
N THR A 133 -8.34 5.16 -16.12
CA THR A 133 -7.48 4.48 -17.10
C THR A 133 -7.95 4.66 -18.54
N ASP A 134 -9.20 5.13 -18.75
CA ASP A 134 -9.90 5.20 -20.04
C ASP A 134 -9.90 3.85 -20.82
N ASN A 135 -9.53 2.75 -20.17
CA ASN A 135 -9.41 1.43 -20.76
C ASN A 135 -10.52 0.51 -20.26
N THR A 136 -11.55 0.35 -21.08
CA THR A 136 -12.72 -0.49 -20.77
C THR A 136 -12.50 -1.96 -21.12
N SER A 137 -11.32 -2.36 -21.60
CA SER A 137 -11.06 -3.74 -22.02
C SER A 137 -11.16 -4.71 -20.85
N VAL A 138 -11.65 -5.92 -21.13
CA VAL A 138 -11.73 -6.99 -20.13
C VAL A 138 -10.34 -7.26 -19.54
N GLY A 139 -10.29 -7.34 -18.21
CA GLY A 139 -9.05 -7.62 -17.48
C GLY A 139 -8.12 -6.41 -17.32
N ALA A 140 -8.47 -5.22 -17.82
CA ALA A 140 -7.68 -4.00 -17.61
C ALA A 140 -7.83 -3.41 -16.18
N GLY A 141 -7.79 -4.27 -15.16
CA GLY A 141 -7.84 -3.92 -13.73
C GLY A 141 -6.47 -3.52 -13.15
N ALA A 142 -6.38 -3.42 -11.83
CA ALA A 142 -5.22 -2.89 -11.12
C ALA A 142 -3.96 -3.75 -11.28
N ARG A 143 -4.10 -5.08 -11.15
CA ARG A 143 -2.98 -6.02 -11.31
C ARG A 143 -2.33 -5.93 -12.70
N ASN A 144 -3.14 -5.87 -13.76
CA ASN A 144 -2.61 -5.85 -15.13
C ASN A 144 -1.97 -4.50 -15.47
N HIS A 145 -2.43 -3.39 -14.88
CA HIS A 145 -1.71 -2.11 -14.95
C HIS A 145 -0.37 -2.15 -14.20
N ALA A 146 -0.30 -2.81 -13.04
CA ALA A 146 0.96 -3.01 -12.31
C ALA A 146 1.97 -3.82 -13.14
N GLN A 147 1.51 -4.94 -13.71
CA GLN A 147 2.34 -5.78 -14.59
C GLN A 147 2.77 -5.03 -15.85
N TYR A 148 1.88 -4.25 -16.46
CA TYR A 148 2.22 -3.38 -17.58
C TYR A 148 3.36 -2.42 -17.23
N LEU A 149 3.22 -1.66 -16.14
CA LEU A 149 4.22 -0.65 -15.76
C LEU A 149 5.55 -1.30 -15.38
N TYR A 150 5.52 -2.47 -14.75
CA TYR A 150 6.72 -3.28 -14.50
C TYR A 150 7.43 -3.66 -15.80
N ASN A 151 6.68 -4.16 -16.80
CA ASN A 151 7.23 -4.54 -18.11
C ASN A 151 7.86 -3.33 -18.82
N GLN A 152 7.24 -2.15 -18.73
CA GLN A 152 7.81 -0.92 -19.26
C GLN A 152 9.14 -0.55 -18.56
N ALA A 153 9.20 -0.69 -17.23
CA ALA A 153 10.39 -0.34 -16.46
C ALA A 153 11.59 -1.25 -16.73
N VAL A 154 11.37 -2.56 -16.96
CA VAL A 154 12.45 -3.51 -17.31
C VAL A 154 12.75 -3.56 -18.81
N GLY A 155 11.85 -3.03 -19.63
CA GLY A 155 11.99 -2.95 -21.07
C GLY A 155 12.77 -1.72 -21.54
N ASN A 156 12.75 -1.50 -22.86
CA ASN A 156 13.47 -0.40 -23.51
C ASN A 156 12.52 0.71 -23.98
N THR A 157 11.42 0.95 -23.27
CA THR A 157 10.45 1.98 -23.67
C THR A 157 11.05 3.38 -23.57
N ASP A 158 10.86 4.18 -24.61
CA ASP A 158 11.20 5.60 -24.65
C ASP A 158 10.05 6.49 -24.16
N ARG A 159 8.89 5.89 -23.93
CA ARG A 159 7.67 6.57 -23.50
C ARG A 159 7.71 6.91 -22.02
N ALA A 160 7.50 8.19 -21.70
CA ALA A 160 7.45 8.66 -20.32
C ALA A 160 6.03 8.61 -19.75
N ALA A 161 5.69 7.53 -19.03
CA ALA A 161 4.40 7.43 -18.35
C ALA A 161 4.47 6.53 -17.11
N SER A 162 4.05 7.06 -15.96
CA SER A 162 4.00 6.31 -14.71
C SER A 162 3.19 7.04 -13.63
N TRP A 163 2.63 6.27 -12.70
CA TRP A 163 1.78 6.76 -11.62
C TRP A 163 1.97 5.89 -10.38
N HIS A 164 1.51 6.36 -9.22
CA HIS A 164 1.79 5.71 -7.95
C HIS A 164 0.88 4.52 -7.68
N PHE A 165 -0.41 4.63 -7.99
CA PHE A 165 -1.39 3.58 -7.70
C PHE A 165 -2.34 3.31 -8.84
N THR A 166 -2.74 2.04 -9.00
CA THR A 166 -3.96 1.69 -9.72
C THR A 166 -4.93 0.99 -8.77
N VAL A 167 -6.22 1.34 -8.88
CA VAL A 167 -7.30 0.82 -8.04
C VAL A 167 -8.40 0.26 -8.91
N ASP A 168 -8.85 -0.96 -8.63
CA ASP A 168 -10.04 -1.55 -9.23
C ASP A 168 -11.08 -1.92 -8.16
N ASP A 169 -12.10 -2.69 -8.55
CA ASP A 169 -13.19 -3.09 -7.66
C ASP A 169 -12.78 -4.11 -6.58
N LYS A 170 -11.60 -4.73 -6.72
CA LYS A 170 -11.11 -5.82 -5.87
C LYS A 170 -9.90 -5.41 -5.04
N GLU A 171 -8.97 -4.64 -5.59
CA GLU A 171 -7.65 -4.44 -4.99
C GLU A 171 -6.95 -3.13 -5.43
N ILE A 172 -5.84 -2.82 -4.75
CA ILE A 172 -4.96 -1.68 -4.99
C ILE A 172 -3.55 -2.20 -5.24
N TYR A 173 -2.90 -1.68 -6.29
CA TYR A 173 -1.46 -1.87 -6.52
C TYR A 173 -0.72 -0.55 -6.44
N GLN A 174 0.43 -0.55 -5.76
CA GLN A 174 1.38 0.56 -5.75
C GLN A 174 2.58 0.27 -6.66
N HIS A 175 2.93 1.21 -7.51
CA HIS A 175 3.97 1.06 -8.53
C HIS A 175 5.19 1.95 -8.30
N LEU A 176 5.01 3.08 -7.59
CA LEU A 176 6.08 4.04 -7.26
C LEU A 176 6.07 4.37 -5.76
N PRO A 177 7.26 4.59 -5.14
CA PRO A 177 7.33 5.14 -3.79
C PRO A 177 6.69 6.52 -3.69
N LEU A 178 6.10 6.85 -2.53
CA LEU A 178 5.42 8.16 -2.34
C LEU A 178 6.39 9.35 -2.33
N ASN A 179 7.68 9.09 -2.08
CA ASN A 179 8.75 10.10 -2.08
C ASN A 179 9.44 10.23 -3.46
N GLU A 180 8.90 9.59 -4.50
CA GLU A 180 9.40 9.68 -5.87
C GLU A 180 8.29 10.17 -6.81
N ASN A 181 8.68 10.94 -7.82
CA ASN A 181 7.75 11.46 -8.82
C ASN A 181 7.41 10.41 -9.90
N GLY A 182 6.27 10.58 -10.56
CA GLY A 182 5.90 9.84 -11.78
C GLY A 182 5.63 10.77 -12.96
N TRP A 183 5.41 10.21 -14.15
CA TRP A 183 5.02 10.95 -15.35
C TRP A 183 3.55 10.69 -15.68
N HIS A 184 2.63 11.53 -15.22
CA HIS A 184 1.19 11.31 -15.38
C HIS A 184 0.40 12.59 -15.69
N ALA A 185 0.87 13.75 -15.23
CA ALA A 185 0.10 14.98 -15.26
C ALA A 185 0.20 15.72 -16.60
N GLY A 186 1.23 15.44 -17.40
CA GLY A 186 1.42 16.11 -18.70
C GLY A 186 1.82 17.58 -18.58
N ASP A 187 2.44 17.98 -17.46
CA ASP A 187 2.81 19.35 -17.14
C ASP A 187 4.33 19.56 -16.99
N GLY A 188 5.14 18.69 -17.58
CA GLY A 188 6.61 18.74 -17.52
C GLY A 188 7.12 18.53 -16.12
N ASP A 189 8.04 19.40 -15.69
CA ASP A 189 8.48 19.52 -14.30
C ASP A 189 7.51 20.34 -13.42
N GLY A 190 6.26 20.48 -13.86
CA GLY A 190 5.21 21.14 -13.12
C GLY A 190 4.77 20.40 -11.85
N PRO A 191 3.96 21.05 -11.00
CA PRO A 191 3.53 20.51 -9.71
C PRO A 191 2.68 19.25 -9.82
N GLY A 192 2.02 18.99 -10.94
CA GLY A 192 1.31 17.74 -11.19
C GLY A 192 2.27 16.56 -11.16
N ASN A 193 3.26 16.54 -12.04
CA ASN A 193 4.25 15.46 -12.07
C ASN A 193 5.19 15.45 -10.86
N ARG A 194 5.56 16.63 -10.32
CA ARG A 194 6.66 16.76 -9.34
C ARG A 194 6.23 16.86 -7.89
N GLU A 195 4.95 17.11 -7.61
CA GLU A 195 4.45 17.31 -6.25
C GLU A 195 3.13 16.56 -5.98
N SER A 196 2.70 15.65 -6.85
CA SER A 196 1.45 14.90 -6.67
C SER A 196 1.60 13.39 -6.70
N ILE A 197 0.82 12.72 -5.84
CA ILE A 197 0.61 11.27 -5.91
C ILE A 197 -0.51 11.01 -6.94
N ALA A 198 -0.25 10.17 -7.93
CA ALA A 198 -1.20 9.81 -8.97
C ALA A 198 -1.93 8.49 -8.69
N ILE A 199 -3.25 8.51 -8.84
CA ILE A 199 -4.12 7.35 -8.66
C ILE A 199 -4.92 7.14 -9.95
N GLU A 200 -4.73 5.99 -10.59
CA GLU A 200 -5.53 5.51 -11.72
C GLU A 200 -6.70 4.66 -11.22
N ILE A 201 -7.93 5.05 -11.55
CA ILE A 201 -9.14 4.26 -11.28
C ILE A 201 -9.46 3.42 -12.52
N ALA A 202 -9.49 2.09 -12.37
CA ALA A 202 -9.80 1.19 -13.46
C ALA A 202 -11.27 1.28 -13.91
N VAL A 203 -11.49 1.23 -15.22
CA VAL A 203 -12.81 1.31 -15.87
C VAL A 203 -13.13 0.07 -16.73
N ASN A 204 -12.40 -1.02 -16.53
CA ASN A 204 -12.55 -2.27 -17.29
C ASN A 204 -13.98 -2.83 -17.21
N SER A 205 -14.51 -3.32 -18.34
CA SER A 205 -15.93 -3.69 -18.47
C SER A 205 -16.37 -4.89 -17.61
N ASP A 206 -15.42 -5.73 -17.19
CA ASP A 206 -15.62 -6.85 -16.29
C ASP A 206 -15.45 -6.48 -14.80
N GLY A 207 -15.17 -5.20 -14.51
CA GLY A 207 -15.07 -4.64 -13.17
C GLY A 207 -16.30 -3.82 -12.78
N ASN A 208 -16.49 -3.62 -11.47
CA ASN A 208 -17.49 -2.70 -10.94
C ASN A 208 -16.90 -1.30 -10.71
N TYR A 209 -17.11 -0.39 -11.66
CA TYR A 209 -16.59 0.99 -11.58
C TYR A 209 -17.00 1.75 -10.30
N SER A 210 -18.26 1.61 -9.84
CA SER A 210 -18.71 2.26 -8.59
C SER A 210 -17.91 1.76 -7.39
N LYS A 211 -17.58 0.46 -7.37
CA LYS A 211 -16.74 -0.13 -6.34
C LYS A 211 -15.27 0.28 -6.47
N ALA A 212 -14.74 0.40 -7.68
CA ALA A 212 -13.39 0.94 -7.91
C ALA A 212 -13.27 2.39 -7.40
N VAL A 213 -14.29 3.23 -7.66
CA VAL A 213 -14.38 4.59 -7.13
C VAL A 213 -14.47 4.60 -5.60
N ASP A 214 -15.26 3.71 -4.98
CA ASP A 214 -15.33 3.52 -3.52
C ASP A 214 -13.95 3.16 -2.92
N ASN A 215 -13.25 2.22 -3.54
CA ASN A 215 -11.92 1.80 -3.12
C ASN A 215 -10.89 2.95 -3.28
N ALA A 216 -10.99 3.73 -4.36
CA ALA A 216 -10.13 4.89 -4.58
C ALA A 216 -10.36 5.98 -3.52
N LYS A 217 -11.61 6.25 -3.12
CA LYS A 217 -11.91 7.20 -2.02
C LYS A 217 -11.23 6.80 -0.70
N LYS A 218 -11.26 5.50 -0.39
CA LYS A 218 -10.60 4.92 0.78
C LYS A 218 -9.08 5.06 0.72
N LEU A 219 -8.49 4.84 -0.45
CA LEU A 219 -7.05 5.06 -0.68
C LEU A 219 -6.70 6.54 -0.49
N VAL A 220 -7.46 7.46 -1.08
CA VAL A 220 -7.21 8.91 -0.94
C VAL A 220 -7.27 9.34 0.52
N ALA A 221 -8.29 8.92 1.28
CA ALA A 221 -8.39 9.23 2.70
C ALA A 221 -7.20 8.69 3.51
N TYR A 222 -6.72 7.49 3.20
CA TYR A 222 -5.50 6.94 3.79
C TYR A 222 -4.28 7.81 3.44
N LEU A 223 -4.07 8.13 2.16
CA LEU A 223 -2.93 8.93 1.72
C LEU A 223 -2.94 10.34 2.31
N MET A 224 -4.10 10.99 2.45
CA MET A 224 -4.21 12.28 3.14
C MET A 224 -3.69 12.19 4.58
N LYS A 225 -4.03 11.11 5.30
CA LYS A 225 -3.55 10.88 6.67
C LYS A 225 -2.04 10.65 6.72
N GLU A 226 -1.51 9.81 5.83
CA GLU A 226 -0.09 9.45 5.83
C GLU A 226 0.82 10.60 5.40
N THR A 227 0.35 11.45 4.48
CA THR A 227 1.17 12.50 3.86
C THR A 227 0.89 13.90 4.38
N GLY A 228 -0.25 14.11 5.04
CA GLY A 228 -0.72 15.44 5.43
C GLY A 228 -1.28 16.27 4.27
N VAL A 229 -1.44 15.71 3.07
CA VAL A 229 -2.06 16.41 1.94
C VAL A 229 -3.51 16.80 2.31
N PRO A 230 -3.87 18.09 2.27
CA PRO A 230 -5.20 18.55 2.66
C PRO A 230 -6.26 18.25 1.59
N LEU A 231 -7.53 18.20 2.00
CA LEU A 231 -8.66 17.85 1.13
C LEU A 231 -8.77 18.75 -0.12
N ASN A 232 -8.46 20.04 0.01
CA ASN A 232 -8.49 20.99 -1.11
C ASN A 232 -7.37 20.77 -2.15
N ASN A 233 -6.40 19.90 -1.84
CA ASN A 233 -5.32 19.50 -2.74
C ASN A 233 -5.55 18.12 -3.38
N ILE A 234 -6.76 17.55 -3.23
CA ILE A 234 -7.23 16.44 -4.07
C ILE A 234 -7.75 17.04 -5.37
N VAL A 235 -7.14 16.66 -6.50
CA VAL A 235 -7.37 17.33 -7.79
C VAL A 235 -7.54 16.34 -8.93
N LYS A 236 -8.22 16.79 -9.99
CA LYS A 236 -8.34 16.06 -11.25
C LYS A 236 -7.07 16.25 -12.07
N HIS A 237 -6.69 15.28 -12.89
CA HIS A 237 -5.66 15.47 -13.93
C HIS A 237 -5.93 16.70 -14.81
N GLN A 238 -7.21 16.97 -15.10
CA GLN A 238 -7.67 18.17 -15.79
C GLN A 238 -7.07 19.48 -15.27
N LYS A 239 -6.78 19.59 -13.97
CA LYS A 239 -6.18 20.79 -13.37
C LYS A 239 -4.81 21.12 -14.00
N TRP A 240 -4.04 20.10 -14.36
CA TRP A 240 -2.64 20.24 -14.75
C TRP A 240 -2.49 20.51 -16.24
N SER A 241 -3.16 19.72 -17.09
CA SER A 241 -2.98 19.76 -18.55
C SER A 241 -4.23 20.19 -19.32
N GLY A 242 -5.38 20.29 -18.65
CA GLY A 242 -6.68 20.50 -19.31
C GLY A 242 -7.31 19.22 -19.89
N LYS A 243 -6.63 18.06 -19.86
CA LYS A 243 -7.23 16.77 -20.28
C LYS A 243 -8.52 16.53 -19.49
N ILE A 244 -9.60 16.11 -20.15
CA ILE A 244 -10.83 15.68 -19.47
C ILE A 244 -10.56 14.32 -18.81
N CYS A 245 -9.93 14.35 -17.64
CA CYS A 245 -9.56 13.18 -16.84
C CYS A 245 -9.66 13.56 -15.35
N PRO A 246 -10.32 12.76 -14.50
CA PRO A 246 -11.02 11.48 -14.78
C PRO A 246 -12.32 11.67 -15.59
N ALA A 247 -12.42 11.02 -16.75
CA ALA A 247 -13.42 11.35 -17.77
C ALA A 247 -14.86 11.01 -17.35
N ASN A 248 -15.11 9.79 -16.87
CA ASN A 248 -16.44 9.37 -16.44
C ASN A 248 -16.90 10.20 -15.24
N MET A 249 -16.03 10.43 -14.27
CA MET A 249 -16.36 11.22 -13.09
C MET A 249 -16.70 12.68 -13.43
N ILE A 250 -15.96 13.30 -14.36
CA ILE A 250 -16.27 14.67 -14.84
C ILE A 250 -17.59 14.69 -15.59
N ASN A 251 -17.75 13.81 -16.59
CA ASN A 251 -18.91 13.81 -17.49
C ASN A 251 -20.22 13.49 -16.77
N ASN A 252 -20.16 12.70 -15.69
CA ASN A 252 -21.32 12.37 -14.85
C ASN A 252 -21.52 13.31 -13.66
N GLY A 253 -20.75 14.40 -13.55
CA GLY A 253 -20.86 15.38 -12.46
C GLY A 253 -20.58 14.81 -11.07
N GLN A 254 -19.73 13.78 -10.96
CA GLN A 254 -19.49 13.03 -9.73
C GLN A 254 -18.29 13.54 -8.91
N TRP A 255 -17.57 14.57 -9.38
CA TRP A 255 -16.37 15.05 -8.70
C TRP A 255 -16.64 15.53 -7.27
N ASP A 256 -17.68 16.33 -7.05
CA ASP A 256 -17.98 16.86 -5.72
C ASP A 256 -18.43 15.73 -4.77
N VAL A 257 -19.20 14.76 -5.29
CA VAL A 257 -19.58 13.55 -4.55
C VAL A 257 -18.34 12.74 -4.17
N PHE A 258 -17.35 12.65 -5.06
CA PHE A 258 -16.09 11.98 -4.80
C PHE A 258 -15.34 12.63 -3.63
N VAL A 259 -15.09 13.94 -3.71
CA VAL A 259 -14.33 14.68 -2.68
C VAL A 259 -15.06 14.68 -1.33
N ASN A 260 -16.38 14.89 -1.31
CA ASN A 260 -17.17 14.81 -0.06
C ASN A 260 -17.12 13.42 0.57
N SER A 261 -17.12 12.35 -0.25
CA SER A 261 -16.97 10.98 0.27
C SER A 261 -15.58 10.73 0.83
N VAL A 262 -14.53 11.26 0.20
CA VAL A 262 -13.15 11.20 0.70
C VAL A 262 -13.07 11.86 2.07
N GLU A 263 -13.64 13.06 2.22
CA GLU A 263 -13.72 13.75 3.51
C GLU A 263 -14.43 12.89 4.57
N GLY A 264 -15.54 12.26 4.21
CA GLY A 264 -16.24 11.31 5.08
C GLY A 264 -15.35 10.15 5.53
N TYR A 265 -14.65 9.50 4.60
CA TYR A 265 -13.69 8.44 4.95
C TYR A 265 -12.55 8.96 5.83
N TYR A 266 -11.96 10.10 5.48
CA TYR A 266 -10.87 10.73 6.22
C TYR A 266 -11.29 11.06 7.65
N ASN A 267 -12.44 11.71 7.83
CA ASN A 267 -12.99 12.02 9.15
C ASN A 267 -13.27 10.75 9.95
N ASN A 268 -13.76 9.68 9.31
CA ASN A 268 -13.97 8.38 9.94
C ASN A 268 -12.67 7.68 10.37
N LEU A 269 -11.51 8.03 9.81
CA LEU A 269 -10.21 7.55 10.31
C LEU A 269 -9.86 8.13 11.69
N TYR A 270 -10.46 9.27 12.04
CA TYR A 270 -10.27 9.96 13.34
C TYR A 270 -11.43 9.75 14.31
N GLN A 271 -12.56 9.21 13.83
CA GLN A 271 -13.66 8.89 14.73
C GLN A 271 -13.22 7.82 15.74
N PRO A 272 -13.55 7.99 17.04
CA PRO A 272 -13.28 6.99 18.05
C PRO A 272 -13.88 5.65 17.64
N LYS A 273 -13.02 4.70 17.28
CA LYS A 273 -13.43 3.32 17.03
C LYS A 273 -13.19 2.58 18.33
N ASP A 274 -14.18 2.63 19.21
CA ASP A 274 -14.16 1.87 20.45
C ASP A 274 -14.19 0.38 20.10
N ASP A 275 -13.01 -0.21 19.95
CA ASP A 275 -12.79 -1.60 19.56
C ASP A 275 -12.78 -2.55 20.77
N ILE A 276 -13.10 -2.01 21.95
CA ILE A 276 -13.18 -2.78 23.19
C ILE A 276 -14.61 -3.05 23.64
N THR A 277 -15.58 -2.25 23.18
CA THR A 277 -16.99 -2.37 23.58
C THR A 277 -17.56 -3.76 23.30
N GLY A 278 -18.14 -4.38 24.34
CA GLY A 278 -18.75 -5.71 24.29
C GLY A 278 -17.76 -6.87 24.43
N GLY A 279 -16.46 -6.60 24.47
CA GLY A 279 -15.43 -7.62 24.68
C GLY A 279 -15.24 -7.97 26.15
N TRP A 280 -14.81 -9.20 26.44
CA TRP A 280 -14.49 -9.63 27.81
C TRP A 280 -13.35 -8.83 28.45
N TYR A 281 -12.51 -8.20 27.62
CA TYR A 281 -11.39 -7.35 28.02
C TYR A 281 -11.79 -5.90 28.29
N GLU A 282 -13.02 -5.51 27.99
CA GLU A 282 -13.47 -4.11 27.99
C GLU A 282 -13.19 -3.42 29.32
N GLU A 283 -13.70 -3.99 30.42
CA GLU A 283 -13.59 -3.40 31.75
C GLU A 283 -12.12 -3.24 32.17
N ALA A 284 -11.31 -4.28 31.92
CA ALA A 284 -9.88 -4.27 32.25
C ALA A 284 -9.10 -3.21 31.46
N ILE A 285 -9.33 -3.12 30.14
CA ILE A 285 -8.64 -2.12 29.30
C ILE A 285 -9.07 -0.70 29.68
N ARG A 286 -10.36 -0.47 29.91
CA ARG A 286 -10.86 0.84 30.36
C ARG A 286 -10.27 1.24 31.70
N GLU A 287 -10.10 0.31 32.64
CA GLU A 287 -9.45 0.56 33.93
C GLU A 287 -7.97 0.93 33.75
N LEU A 288 -7.22 0.13 32.99
CA LEU A 288 -5.80 0.39 32.74
C LEU A 288 -5.60 1.73 32.02
N ASN A 289 -6.50 2.10 31.11
CA ASN A 289 -6.48 3.39 30.44
C ASN A 289 -6.78 4.55 31.41
N ARG A 290 -7.81 4.42 32.27
CA ARG A 290 -8.14 5.44 33.28
C ARG A 290 -6.98 5.71 34.24
N ARG A 291 -6.18 4.68 34.52
CA ARG A 291 -4.97 4.75 35.35
C ARG A 291 -3.72 5.21 34.60
N GLY A 292 -3.81 5.48 33.28
CA GLY A 292 -2.68 5.86 32.44
C GLY A 292 -1.65 4.75 32.20
N ILE A 293 -2.01 3.50 32.55
CA ILE A 293 -1.15 2.32 32.47
C ILE A 293 -1.10 1.78 31.05
N MET A 294 -2.28 1.59 30.44
CA MET A 294 -2.42 1.20 29.05
C MET A 294 -2.84 2.42 28.24
N ILE A 295 -2.15 2.67 27.14
CA ILE A 295 -2.54 3.69 26.17
C ILE A 295 -2.84 2.92 24.89
N GLY A 296 -4.03 3.13 24.33
CA GLY A 296 -4.41 2.54 23.06
C GLY A 296 -3.58 3.08 21.90
N GLU A 297 -3.85 2.61 20.70
CA GLU A 297 -3.18 3.05 19.46
C GLU A 297 -3.64 4.46 19.03
N GLY A 298 -4.62 5.04 19.74
CA GLY A 298 -5.25 6.31 19.45
C GLY A 298 -6.69 6.14 18.98
N ASN A 299 -7.45 7.23 18.95
CA ASN A 299 -8.83 7.27 18.42
C ASN A 299 -9.73 6.13 18.93
N GLY A 300 -9.69 5.83 20.24
CA GLY A 300 -10.53 4.79 20.86
C GLY A 300 -10.12 3.34 20.60
N VAL A 301 -9.07 3.11 19.80
CA VAL A 301 -8.56 1.77 19.44
C VAL A 301 -7.53 1.30 20.47
N PHE A 302 -7.68 0.07 20.95
CA PHE A 302 -6.73 -0.62 21.84
C PHE A 302 -6.15 -1.90 21.25
N ALA A 303 -6.70 -2.36 20.12
CA ALA A 303 -6.30 -3.57 19.42
C ALA A 303 -6.16 -4.80 20.36
N PRO A 304 -7.22 -5.18 21.09
CA PRO A 304 -7.15 -6.15 22.20
C PRO A 304 -6.69 -7.56 21.78
N ASN A 305 -6.79 -7.89 20.49
CA ASN A 305 -6.36 -9.18 19.94
C ASN A 305 -4.98 -9.12 19.25
N ARG A 306 -4.34 -7.95 19.20
CA ARG A 306 -3.00 -7.81 18.61
C ARG A 306 -1.94 -8.38 19.55
N ALA A 307 -0.94 -9.04 18.97
CA ALA A 307 0.25 -9.41 19.72
C ALA A 307 0.99 -8.15 20.21
N ILE A 308 1.30 -8.10 21.51
CA ILE A 308 2.12 -7.05 22.10
C ILE A 308 3.61 -7.34 21.91
N THR A 309 4.40 -6.32 21.67
CA THR A 309 5.86 -6.41 21.66
C THR A 309 6.42 -6.52 23.07
N ARG A 310 7.66 -7.02 23.21
CA ARG A 310 8.36 -7.08 24.50
C ARG A 310 8.54 -5.69 25.12
N ALA A 311 8.72 -4.66 24.30
CA ALA A 311 8.86 -3.28 24.74
C ALA A 311 7.54 -2.71 25.29
N GLU A 312 6.42 -2.94 24.59
CA GLU A 312 5.08 -2.58 25.07
C GLU A 312 4.74 -3.30 26.37
N PHE A 313 5.08 -4.60 26.49
CA PHE A 313 4.93 -5.36 27.72
C PHE A 313 5.74 -4.76 28.88
N ALA A 314 7.02 -4.43 28.65
CA ALA A 314 7.87 -3.80 29.67
C ALA A 314 7.29 -2.45 30.14
N GLN A 315 6.78 -1.64 29.21
CA GLN A 315 6.12 -0.38 29.53
C GLN A 315 4.85 -0.58 30.37
N LEU A 316 4.04 -1.60 30.04
CA LEU A 316 2.83 -1.94 30.78
C LEU A 316 3.16 -2.34 32.22
N ILE A 317 4.15 -3.21 32.42
CA ILE A 317 4.59 -3.66 33.75
C ILE A 317 5.17 -2.50 34.55
N SER A 318 6.03 -1.69 33.93
CA SER A 318 6.62 -0.52 34.58
C SER A 318 5.58 0.43 35.15
N LYS A 319 4.51 0.69 34.39
CA LYS A 319 3.41 1.56 34.82
C LYS A 319 2.50 0.87 35.84
N SER A 320 2.21 -0.41 35.63
CA SER A 320 1.35 -1.20 36.53
C SER A 320 1.90 -1.29 37.95
N LEU A 321 3.22 -1.43 38.07
CA LEU A 321 3.92 -1.56 39.34
C LEU A 321 4.48 -0.22 39.86
N ASN A 322 4.29 0.88 39.11
CA ASN A 322 4.84 2.20 39.43
C ASN A 322 6.34 2.15 39.74
N LEU A 323 7.12 1.50 38.86
CA LEU A 323 8.55 1.26 39.10
C LEU A 323 9.35 2.58 39.13
N PRO A 324 10.37 2.68 40.00
CA PRO A 324 11.26 3.84 40.03
C PRO A 324 12.04 3.96 38.72
N ALA A 325 12.59 5.14 38.46
CA ALA A 325 13.45 5.37 37.29
C ALA A 325 14.62 4.37 37.29
N GLY A 326 14.93 3.84 36.11
CA GLY A 326 16.02 2.90 35.90
C GLY A 326 17.09 3.47 34.96
N ASP A 327 18.32 3.02 35.15
CA ASP A 327 19.51 3.38 34.37
C ASP A 327 20.05 2.20 33.53
N ALA A 328 19.34 1.07 33.48
CA ALA A 328 19.70 -0.07 32.65
C ALA A 328 19.90 0.33 31.18
N SER A 329 20.89 -0.28 30.53
CA SER A 329 21.26 0.03 29.15
C SER A 329 21.37 -1.24 28.32
N PHE A 330 20.94 -1.15 27.06
CA PHE A 330 20.99 -2.21 26.07
C PHE A 330 21.53 -1.66 24.75
N LYS A 331 22.23 -2.49 23.95
CA LYS A 331 22.82 -2.06 22.67
C LYS A 331 21.75 -1.67 21.64
N ASP A 332 20.65 -2.39 21.64
CA ASP A 332 19.48 -2.27 20.75
C ASP A 332 18.41 -1.30 21.29
N LEU A 333 18.67 -0.60 22.40
CA LEU A 333 17.68 0.31 22.99
C LEU A 333 17.29 1.45 22.03
N ASN A 334 18.20 1.85 21.14
CA ASN A 334 17.94 2.87 20.12
C ASN A 334 17.05 2.36 18.99
N ASP A 335 16.92 1.06 18.80
CA ASP A 335 16.04 0.45 17.79
C ASP A 335 14.59 0.40 18.29
N ALA A 336 14.38 0.49 19.62
CA ALA A 336 13.06 0.58 20.22
C ALA A 336 12.45 2.00 20.09
N ASN A 337 11.12 2.04 19.97
CA ASN A 337 10.34 3.28 20.01
C ASN A 337 10.70 4.09 21.26
N SER A 338 11.03 5.37 21.07
CA SER A 338 11.50 6.27 22.12
C SER A 338 10.57 6.35 23.34
N THR A 339 9.26 6.25 23.12
CA THR A 339 8.23 6.29 24.17
C THR A 339 8.20 5.05 25.07
N LEU A 340 8.77 3.93 24.62
CA LEU A 340 8.82 2.67 25.36
C LEU A 340 10.16 2.47 26.09
N ARG A 341 11.18 3.27 25.77
CA ARG A 341 12.54 3.12 26.32
C ARG A 341 12.55 3.27 27.84
N ASP A 342 11.77 4.21 28.40
CA ASP A 342 11.68 4.41 29.85
C ASP A 342 11.14 3.15 30.56
N GLY A 343 10.06 2.55 30.04
CA GLY A 343 9.52 1.29 30.56
C GLY A 343 10.52 0.14 30.52
N ILE A 344 11.31 0.02 29.45
CA ILE A 344 12.38 -0.98 29.34
C ILE A 344 13.42 -0.77 30.45
N LYS A 345 13.92 0.46 30.62
CA LYS A 345 14.95 0.78 31.63
C LYS A 345 14.49 0.48 33.05
N ARG A 346 13.29 0.94 33.42
CA ARG A 346 12.72 0.73 34.76
C ARG A 346 12.53 -0.74 35.08
N THR A 347 11.96 -1.49 34.14
CA THR A 347 11.65 -2.91 34.33
C THR A 347 12.92 -3.75 34.41
N ALA A 348 13.96 -3.38 33.65
CA ALA A 348 15.27 -4.02 33.71
C ALA A 348 16.02 -3.71 35.01
N SER A 349 16.08 -2.44 35.44
CA SER A 349 16.70 -2.05 36.71
C SER A 349 15.99 -2.66 37.92
N ALA A 350 14.69 -2.95 37.82
CA ALA A 350 13.92 -3.69 38.83
C ALA A 350 14.16 -5.21 38.80
N GLY A 351 14.95 -5.75 37.86
CA GLY A 351 15.24 -7.17 37.73
C GLY A 351 14.10 -8.03 37.16
N ILE A 352 13.05 -7.41 36.62
CA ILE A 352 11.87 -8.11 36.09
C ILE A 352 12.11 -8.63 34.67
N ILE A 353 12.86 -7.88 33.86
CA ILE A 353 13.31 -8.33 32.54
C ILE A 353 14.84 -8.36 32.48
N GLN A 354 15.36 -9.21 31.61
CA GLN A 354 16.79 -9.32 31.32
C GLN A 354 17.00 -9.31 29.81
N GLY A 355 18.10 -8.69 29.37
CA GLY A 355 18.53 -8.72 27.97
C GLY A 355 19.18 -10.05 27.60
N ARG A 356 19.30 -10.32 26.30
CA ARG A 356 20.23 -11.32 25.77
C ARG A 356 21.39 -10.54 25.15
N GLY A 357 22.57 -10.70 25.73
CA GLY A 357 23.79 -9.95 25.35
C GLY A 357 24.38 -10.39 24.02
#